data_AF-I4DLI6-F1
#
_entry.id   AF-I4DLI6-F1
#
_cell.length_a   1.000
_cell.length_b   1.000
_cell.length_c   1.000
_cell.angle_alpha   90.00
_cell.angle_beta   90.00
_cell.angle_gamma   90.00
#
_symmetry.space_group_name_H-M   'P 1'
#
loop_
_entity.id
_entity.type
_entity.pdbx_description
1 polymer ?
#
loop_
_entity_poly.entity_id
_entity_poly.type
_entity_poly.pdbx_seq_one_letter_code
_entity_poly.pdbx_strand_id
1 'polypeptide(L)'
;MVDPRRIVRDATGSDTLPAGVIGGEACMWGEMVDDRNVISRVWPRASAVAERLWSAPTVGQRRRYSSASLPHSEVYRRMEEHVCRMNRRGISAQPASGPGYCLV
;
A
#
# COMPACT_ATOMS: atom_id res chain seq x y z
N MET A 1 0.63 -18.46 -2.00
CA MET A 1 0.30 -17.23 -1.26
C MET A 1 1.50 -16.91 -0.37
N VAL A 2 2.06 -15.71 -0.44
CA VAL A 2 3.28 -15.34 0.31
C VAL A 2 2.88 -14.78 1.68
N ASP A 3 3.50 -15.27 2.76
CA ASP A 3 3.18 -14.85 4.13
C ASP A 3 3.66 -13.41 4.40
N PRO A 4 2.75 -12.43 4.66
CA PRO A 4 3.09 -11.04 4.93
C PRO A 4 4.00 -10.85 6.17
N ARG A 5 4.01 -11.78 7.12
CA ARG A 5 4.88 -11.75 8.31
C ARG A 5 6.37 -11.76 7.95
N ARG A 6 6.71 -12.23 6.75
CA ARG A 6 8.09 -12.21 6.24
C ARG A 6 8.67 -10.81 6.15
N ILE A 7 7.84 -9.77 6.01
CA ILE A 7 8.29 -8.37 6.02
C ILE A 7 8.98 -8.04 7.35
N VAL A 8 8.40 -8.44 8.48
CA VAL A 8 8.93 -8.18 9.82
C VAL A 8 10.23 -8.94 10.05
N ARG A 9 10.27 -10.21 9.65
CA ARG A 9 11.48 -11.03 9.73
C ARG A 9 12.62 -10.40 8.92
N ASP A 10 12.33 -9.97 7.70
CA ASP A 10 13.34 -9.38 6.81
C ASP A 10 13.85 -8.02 7.33
N ALA A 11 13.03 -7.26 8.06
CA ALA A 11 13.42 -5.98 8.66
C ALA A 11 14.21 -6.11 9.96
N THR A 12 13.90 -7.12 10.78
CA THR A 12 14.42 -7.24 12.16
C THR A 12 15.47 -8.35 12.31
N GLY A 13 15.53 -9.31 11.39
CA GLY A 13 16.44 -10.47 11.47
C GLY A 13 16.09 -11.47 12.58
N SER A 14 14.99 -11.27 13.30
CA SER A 14 14.54 -12.14 14.38
C SER A 14 13.38 -13.04 13.92
N ASP A 15 13.49 -14.34 14.19
CA ASP A 15 12.48 -15.34 13.85
C ASP A 15 11.37 -15.46 14.91
N THR A 16 11.56 -14.92 16.11
CA THR A 16 10.57 -14.97 17.21
C THR A 16 9.51 -13.87 17.09
N LEU A 17 9.88 -12.69 16.59
CA LEU A 17 8.95 -11.57 16.39
C LEU A 17 7.81 -11.88 15.40
N PRO A 18 8.04 -12.53 14.23
CA PRO A 18 7.00 -12.91 13.29
C PRO A 18 5.89 -13.78 13.88
N ALA A 19 6.18 -14.60 14.90
CA ALA A 19 5.21 -15.51 15.49
C ALA A 19 4.05 -14.78 16.19
N GLY A 20 4.31 -13.59 16.75
CA GLY A 20 3.29 -12.75 17.42
C GLY A 20 2.53 -11.80 16.50
N VAL A 21 2.97 -11.63 15.25
CA VAL A 21 2.38 -10.66 14.32
C VAL A 21 1.21 -11.28 13.57
N ILE A 22 -0.02 -10.85 13.86
CA ILE A 22 -1.22 -11.36 13.17
C ILE A 22 -1.65 -10.52 11.96
N GLY A 23 -1.17 -9.28 11.86
CA GLY A 23 -1.56 -8.34 10.81
C GLY A 23 -1.26 -6.89 11.21
N GLY A 24 -2.07 -5.97 10.71
CA GLY A 24 -2.00 -4.55 11.04
C GLY A 24 -3.23 -3.81 10.52
N GLU A 25 -3.31 -2.51 10.80
CA GLU A 25 -4.41 -1.65 10.40
C GLU A 25 -3.92 -0.29 9.92
N ALA A 26 -4.74 0.37 9.10
CA ALA A 26 -4.57 1.77 8.74
C ALA A 26 -5.66 2.58 9.42
N CYS A 27 -5.29 3.51 10.29
CA CYS A 27 -6.26 4.29 11.07
C CYS A 27 -6.50 5.65 10.43
N MET A 28 -7.77 5.98 10.18
CA MET A 28 -8.20 7.32 9.82
C MET A 28 -8.93 7.96 11.01
N TRP A 29 -8.21 8.82 11.73
CA TRP A 29 -8.74 9.51 12.89
C TRP A 29 -9.67 10.68 12.50
N GLY A 30 -10.68 10.93 13.32
CA GLY A 30 -11.82 11.79 12.98
C GLY A 30 -11.63 13.29 13.23
N GLU A 31 -10.48 13.76 13.73
CA GLU A 31 -10.32 15.13 14.23
C GLU A 31 -10.60 16.18 13.17
N MET A 32 -10.27 15.88 11.91
CA MET A 32 -10.48 16.76 10.75
C MET A 32 -11.09 15.99 9.57
N VAL A 33 -11.93 14.99 9.85
CA VAL A 33 -12.53 14.09 8.85
C VAL A 33 -14.04 14.03 9.00
N ASP A 34 -14.75 14.21 7.88
CA ASP A 34 -16.20 14.16 7.79
C ASP A 34 -16.65 13.38 6.54
N ASP A 35 -17.97 13.32 6.30
CA ASP A 35 -18.58 12.67 5.15
C ASP A 35 -18.10 13.24 3.79
N ARG A 36 -17.65 14.50 3.77
CA ARG A 36 -17.19 15.17 2.55
C ARG A 36 -15.76 14.80 2.17
N ASN A 37 -14.92 14.43 3.12
CA ASN A 37 -13.49 14.23 2.87
C ASN A 37 -12.96 12.84 3.22
N VAL A 38 -13.75 11.98 3.88
CA VAL A 38 -13.29 10.66 4.32
C VAL A 38 -12.80 9.79 3.16
N ILE A 39 -13.54 9.74 2.05
CA ILE A 39 -13.21 8.85 0.92
C ILE A 39 -11.88 9.25 0.28
N SER A 40 -11.72 10.54 -0.04
CA SER A 40 -10.51 11.06 -0.66
C SER A 40 -9.32 11.02 0.31
N ARG A 41 -9.55 11.11 1.62
CA ARG A 41 -8.49 10.95 2.62
C ARG A 41 -8.03 9.51 2.80
N VAL A 42 -8.95 8.55 2.76
CA VAL A 42 -8.63 7.14 2.96
C VAL A 42 -8.06 6.53 1.68
N TRP A 43 -8.65 6.82 0.53
CA TRP A 43 -8.29 6.20 -0.75
C TRP A 43 -7.51 7.16 -1.64
N PRO A 44 -6.38 6.73 -2.23
CA PRO A 44 -5.89 5.35 -2.37
C PRO A 44 -4.90 4.92 -1.28
N ARG A 45 -4.61 5.76 -0.29
CA ARG A 45 -3.55 5.55 0.71
C ARG A 45 -3.69 4.23 1.47
N ALA A 46 -4.90 3.89 1.89
CA ALA A 46 -5.19 2.63 2.58
C ALA A 46 -4.86 1.39 1.73
N SER A 47 -4.89 1.49 0.40
CA SER A 47 -4.53 0.38 -0.51
C SER A 47 -3.06 -0.02 -0.38
N ALA A 48 -2.17 0.91 -0.02
CA ALA A 48 -0.76 0.60 0.20
C ALA A 48 -0.59 -0.33 1.42
N VAL A 49 -1.34 -0.06 2.50
CA VAL A 49 -1.37 -0.91 3.68
C VAL A 49 -2.01 -2.25 3.36
N ALA A 50 -3.13 -2.24 2.61
CA ALA A 50 -3.78 -3.47 2.15
C ALA A 50 -2.83 -4.36 1.34
N GLU A 51 -2.06 -3.78 0.40
CA GLU A 51 -1.09 -4.53 -0.40
C GLU A 51 0.00 -5.16 0.48
N ARG A 52 0.49 -4.44 1.50
CA ARG A 52 1.52 -4.96 2.42
C ARG A 52 1.02 -6.09 3.30
N LEU A 53 -0.22 -5.99 3.77
CA LEU A 53 -0.83 -7.01 4.62
C LEU A 53 -1.32 -8.22 3.81
N TRP A 54 -1.51 -8.06 2.50
CA TRP A 54 -1.95 -9.12 1.60
C TRP A 54 -0.80 -9.83 0.88
N SER A 55 0.24 -9.09 0.49
CA SER A 55 1.35 -9.59 -0.32
C SER A 55 2.69 -9.31 0.35
N ALA A 56 3.43 -10.38 0.66
CA ALA A 56 4.82 -10.25 1.09
C ALA A 56 5.76 -10.11 -0.11
N PRO A 57 6.92 -9.43 0.07
CA PRO A 57 7.97 -9.41 -0.94
C PRO A 57 8.45 -10.83 -1.22
N THR A 58 8.68 -11.13 -2.50
CA THR A 58 9.18 -12.44 -2.93
C THR A 58 10.60 -12.63 -2.38
N VAL A 59 10.88 -13.83 -1.86
CA VAL A 59 12.21 -14.21 -1.38
C VAL A 59 13.24 -13.95 -2.49
N GLY A 60 14.16 -13.01 -2.26
CA GLY A 60 15.13 -12.53 -3.25
C GLY A 60 15.01 -11.04 -3.61
N GLN A 61 13.88 -10.39 -3.32
CA GLN A 61 13.72 -8.93 -3.49
C GLN A 61 14.42 -8.11 -2.40
N ARG A 62 15.06 -8.76 -1.41
CA ARG A 62 15.91 -8.13 -0.37
C ARG A 62 16.92 -7.12 -0.93
N ARG A 63 17.53 -7.40 -2.08
CA ARG A 63 18.51 -6.50 -2.72
C ARG A 63 17.89 -5.37 -3.53
N ARG A 64 16.59 -5.41 -3.78
CA ARG A 64 15.94 -4.45 -4.66
C ARG A 64 15.43 -3.24 -3.88
N TYR A 65 15.09 -3.39 -2.60
CA TYR A 65 14.60 -2.31 -1.72
C TYR A 65 15.71 -1.50 -1.03
N SER A 66 17.01 -1.84 -1.22
CA SER A 66 18.07 -0.84 -1.01
C SER A 66 17.89 0.23 -2.08
N SER A 67 17.87 1.49 -1.65
CA SER A 67 17.57 2.75 -2.35
C SER A 67 18.09 2.98 -3.78
N ALA A 68 18.74 2.02 -4.43
CA ALA A 68 19.36 2.15 -5.75
C ALA A 68 18.70 1.32 -6.87
N SER A 69 17.74 0.41 -6.60
CA SER A 69 17.26 -0.50 -7.68
C SER A 69 15.81 -1.00 -7.62
N LEU A 70 14.92 -0.45 -6.77
CA LEU A 70 13.50 -0.63 -7.03
C LEU A 70 13.19 0.12 -8.33
N PRO A 71 12.55 -0.49 -9.33
CA PRO A 71 11.73 0.31 -10.21
C PRO A 71 10.56 0.78 -9.33
N HIS A 72 10.75 1.90 -8.61
CA HIS A 72 9.68 2.64 -7.93
C HIS A 72 8.46 2.76 -8.87
N SER A 73 8.72 2.82 -10.18
CA SER A 73 7.74 2.79 -11.25
C SER A 73 6.72 1.65 -11.21
N GLU A 74 7.00 0.43 -10.74
CA GLU A 74 5.99 -0.65 -10.80
C GLU A 74 4.89 -0.46 -9.75
N VAL A 75 5.26 -0.17 -8.49
CA VAL A 75 4.29 0.12 -7.43
C VAL A 75 3.47 1.35 -7.79
N TYR A 76 4.14 2.40 -8.27
CA TYR A 76 3.50 3.63 -8.71
C TYR A 76 2.52 3.35 -9.86
N ARG A 77 2.94 2.61 -10.89
CA ARG A 77 2.08 2.25 -12.03
C ARG A 77 0.82 1.51 -11.60
N ARG A 78 0.94 0.50 -10.73
CA ARG A 78 -0.22 -0.26 -10.25
C ARG A 78 -1.12 0.58 -9.35
N MET A 79 -0.54 1.46 -8.54
CA MET A 79 -1.33 2.37 -7.69
C MET A 79 -2.12 3.37 -8.54
N GLU A 80 -1.51 3.96 -9.57
CA GLU A 80 -2.20 4.84 -10.53
C GLU A 80 -3.34 4.12 -11.26
N GLU A 81 -3.08 2.90 -11.75
CA GLU A 81 -4.11 2.07 -12.38
C GLU A 81 -5.25 1.75 -11.38
N HIS A 82 -4.91 1.51 -10.12
CA HIS A 82 -5.88 1.21 -9.06
C HIS A 82 -6.74 2.43 -8.70
N VAL A 83 -6.17 3.62 -8.62
CA VAL A 83 -6.90 4.89 -8.47
C VAL A 83 -7.92 5.05 -9.60
N CYS A 84 -7.51 4.83 -10.84
CA CYS A 84 -8.43 4.92 -11.97
C CYS A 84 -9.55 3.88 -11.90
N ARG A 85 -9.23 2.66 -11.45
CA ARG A 85 -10.23 1.61 -11.22
C ARG A 85 -11.21 1.98 -10.10
N MET A 86 -10.75 2.62 -9.03
CA MET A 86 -11.59 3.13 -7.94
C MET A 86 -12.54 4.22 -8.43
N ASN A 87 -12.01 5.20 -9.16
CA ASN A 87 -12.79 6.32 -9.69
C ASN A 87 -13.86 5.81 -10.68
N ARG A 88 -13.52 4.85 -11.56
CA ARG A 88 -14.51 4.19 -12.45
C ARG A 88 -15.61 3.42 -11.69
N ARG A 89 -15.36 3.04 -10.44
CA ARG A 89 -16.33 2.37 -9.55
C ARG A 89 -17.08 3.35 -8.63
N GLY A 90 -16.90 4.65 -8.80
CA GLY A 90 -17.55 5.68 -7.99
C GLY A 90 -16.89 5.94 -6.64
N ILE A 91 -15.66 5.47 -6.41
CA ILE A 91 -14.88 5.78 -5.21
C ILE A 91 -13.97 6.96 -5.54
N SER A 92 -14.25 8.14 -4.98
CA SER A 92 -13.50 9.38 -5.23
C SER A 92 -12.12 9.39 -4.56
N ALA A 93 -11.20 8.59 -5.09
CA ALA A 93 -9.83 8.48 -4.59
C ALA A 93 -8.96 9.68 -5.00
N GLN A 94 -8.02 10.07 -4.12
CA GLN A 94 -7.00 11.08 -4.46
C GLN A 94 -6.00 10.56 -5.51
N PRO A 95 -5.32 11.45 -6.26
CA PRO A 95 -4.18 11.07 -7.10
C PRO A 95 -3.08 10.40 -6.25
N ALA A 96 -2.44 9.35 -6.77
CA ALA A 96 -1.47 8.58 -5.99
C ALA A 96 -0.04 9.16 -6.02
N SER A 97 0.42 9.68 -7.17
CA SER A 97 1.83 10.04 -7.36
C SER A 97 2.11 11.38 -8.05
N GLY A 98 1.09 12.22 -8.23
CA GLY A 98 1.24 13.58 -8.76
C GLY A 98 0.15 13.95 -9.75
N PRO A 99 0.38 14.97 -10.61
CA PRO A 99 -0.56 15.33 -11.66
C PRO A 99 -0.68 14.18 -12.68
N GLY A 100 -1.92 13.81 -12.99
CA GLY A 100 -2.24 12.70 -13.89
C GLY A 100 -3.73 12.68 -14.21
N TYR A 101 -4.13 11.74 -15.06
CA TYR A 101 -5.52 11.55 -15.43
C TYR A 101 -5.81 10.08 -15.74
N CYS A 102 -7.07 9.71 -15.60
CA CYS A 102 -7.55 8.39 -15.96
C CYS A 102 -8.10 8.43 -17.38
N LEU A 103 -7.66 7.51 -18.23
CA LEU A 103 -8.33 7.24 -19.49
C LEU A 103 -9.73 6.69 -19.16
N VAL A 104 -10.76 7.16 -19.87
CA VAL A 104 -12.15 6.73 -19.66
C VAL A 104 -12.29 5.28 -20.10
#